data_AF-A0A0U9HB95-F1
#
_entry.id   AF-A0A0U9HB95-F1
#
_cell.length_a   1.000
_cell.length_b   1.000
_cell.length_c   1.000
_cell.angle_alpha   90.00
_cell.angle_beta   90.00
_cell.angle_gamma   90.00
#
_symmetry.space_group_name_H-M   'P 1'
#
loop_
_entity.id
_entity.type
_entity.pdbx_description
1 polymer ?
#
loop_
_entity_poly.entity_id
_entity_poly.type
_entity_poly.pdbx_seq_one_letter_code
_entity_poly.pdbx_strand_id
1 'polypeptide(L)'
;MKLTHIQNYLKNNVGKTYRDVINAWYEEEERKKNPLYKKEIAPQFEYNLFIRDFFADPKNQGKGREKAIEAWNVIKKLPGSNKYNPID
;
A
#
# COMPACT_ATOMS: atom_id res chain seq x y z
N MET A 1 -1.16 -0.69 9.13
CA MET A 1 -2.22 -1.48 8.45
C MET A 1 -2.38 -2.91 8.96
N LYS A 2 -1.60 -3.43 9.94
CA LYS A 2 -2.09 -4.55 10.77
C LYS A 2 -3.48 -4.22 11.34
N LEU A 3 -3.60 -2.96 11.78
CA LEU A 3 -4.84 -2.36 12.25
C LEU A 3 -5.99 -2.45 11.22
N THR A 4 -5.73 -2.30 9.93
CA THR A 4 -6.78 -2.24 8.90
C THR A 4 -7.37 -3.62 8.61
N HIS A 5 -6.54 -4.67 8.59
CA HIS A 5 -7.02 -6.04 8.46
C HIS A 5 -7.89 -6.42 9.65
N ILE A 6 -7.43 -6.15 10.88
CA ILE A 6 -8.17 -6.51 12.10
C ILE A 6 -9.42 -5.66 12.29
N GLN A 7 -9.37 -4.37 11.94
CA GLN A 7 -10.57 -3.52 11.89
C GLN A 7 -11.61 -4.09 10.92
N ASN A 8 -11.20 -4.57 9.74
CA ASN A 8 -12.12 -5.19 8.78
C ASN A 8 -12.63 -6.55 9.28
N TYR A 9 -11.76 -7.36 9.91
CA TYR A 9 -12.16 -8.62 10.52
C TYR A 9 -13.26 -8.40 11.57
N LEU A 10 -13.05 -7.46 12.50
CA LEU A 10 -14.03 -7.13 13.53
C LEU A 10 -15.37 -6.66 12.95
N LYS A 11 -15.34 -5.80 11.92
CA LYS A 11 -16.56 -5.30 11.25
C LYS A 11 -17.36 -6.42 10.57
N ASN A 12 -16.68 -7.36 9.93
CA ASN A 12 -17.32 -8.40 9.12
C ASN A 12 -17.63 -9.69 9.90
N ASN A 13 -17.15 -9.82 11.14
CA ASN A 13 -17.28 -11.04 11.94
C ASN A 13 -17.94 -10.76 13.31
N VAL A 14 -19.13 -10.15 13.28
CA VAL A 14 -19.93 -9.91 14.49
C VAL A 14 -20.26 -11.25 15.16
N GLY A 15 -20.07 -11.32 16.48
CA GLY A 15 -20.29 -12.53 17.28
C GLY A 15 -19.05 -13.43 17.44
N LYS A 16 -17.92 -13.10 16.81
CA LYS A 16 -16.64 -13.77 17.09
C LYS A 16 -16.07 -13.37 18.45
N THR A 17 -15.33 -14.29 19.05
CA THR A 17 -14.70 -14.10 20.34
C THR A 17 -13.38 -13.35 20.22
N TYR A 18 -12.88 -12.85 21.34
CA TYR A 18 -11.54 -12.26 21.39
C TYR A 18 -10.43 -13.25 20.97
N ARG A 19 -10.61 -14.56 21.25
CA ARG A 19 -9.67 -15.60 20.83
C ARG A 19 -9.64 -15.75 19.31
N ASP A 20 -10.78 -15.62 18.64
CA ASP A 20 -10.83 -15.64 17.18
C ASP A 20 -10.08 -14.45 16.56
N VAL A 21 -10.18 -13.27 17.18
CA VAL A 21 -9.44 -12.07 16.74
C VAL A 21 -7.92 -12.27 16.90
N ILE A 22 -7.48 -12.91 17.99
CA ILE A 22 -6.07 -13.27 18.18
C ILE A 22 -5.60 -14.24 17.09
N ASN A 23 -6.40 -15.25 16.75
CA ASN A 23 -6.05 -16.19 15.70
C ASN A 23 -5.91 -15.48 14.34
N ALA A 24 -6.89 -14.65 13.97
CA ALA A 24 -6.84 -13.84 12.76
C ALA A 24 -5.62 -12.89 12.74
N TRP A 25 -5.20 -12.38 13.90
CA TRP A 25 -3.97 -11.60 14.02
C TRP A 25 -2.73 -12.42 13.63
N TYR A 26 -2.58 -13.62 14.17
CA TYR A 26 -1.43 -14.48 13.86
C TYR A 26 -1.43 -14.95 12.41
N GLU A 27 -2.59 -15.33 11.85
CA GLU A 27 -2.72 -15.68 10.43
C GLU A 27 -2.29 -14.52 9.52
N GLU A 28 -2.68 -13.30 9.86
CA GLU A 28 -2.29 -12.10 9.13
C GLU A 28 -0.80 -11.75 9.32
N GLU A 29 -0.15 -12.17 10.40
CA GLU A 29 1.30 -12.06 10.55
C GLU A 29 2.04 -13.08 9.68
N GLU A 30 1.57 -14.33 9.62
CA GLU A 30 2.15 -15.34 8.74
C GLU A 30 1.99 -14.97 7.26
N ARG A 31 0.81 -14.49 6.87
CA ARG A 31 0.56 -14.05 5.48
C ARG A 31 1.53 -12.96 5.03
N LYS A 32 1.92 -12.05 5.92
CA LYS A 32 2.89 -10.97 5.60
C LYS A 32 4.30 -11.47 5.34
N LYS A 33 4.66 -12.67 5.80
CA LYS A 33 6.00 -13.23 5.57
C LYS A 33 6.19 -13.71 4.13
N ASN A 34 5.10 -13.92 3.39
CA ASN A 34 5.19 -14.33 1.99
C ASN A 34 5.82 -13.20 1.14
N PRO A 35 6.90 -13.45 0.38
CA PRO A 35 7.53 -12.42 -0.46
C PRO A 35 6.61 -11.89 -1.57
N LEU A 36 5.60 -12.67 -1.99
CA LEU A 36 4.58 -12.26 -2.94
C LEU A 36 3.49 -11.40 -2.30
N TYR A 37 3.49 -11.27 -0.97
CA TYR A 37 2.51 -10.45 -0.27
C TYR A 37 2.68 -8.97 -0.64
N LYS A 38 1.78 -8.49 -1.49
CA LYS A 38 1.64 -7.08 -1.78
C LYS A 38 0.56 -6.49 -0.91
N LYS A 39 0.99 -5.57 -0.05
CA LYS A 39 0.08 -4.81 0.79
C LYS A 39 -0.69 -3.80 -0.04
N GLU A 40 -2.00 -3.89 0.01
CA GLU A 40 -2.88 -2.88 -0.55
C GLU A 40 -2.68 -1.56 0.19
N ILE A 41 -2.56 -0.46 -0.56
CA ILE A 41 -2.45 0.89 -0.03
C ILE A 41 -3.73 1.60 -0.44
N ALA A 42 -4.48 2.06 0.56
CA ALA A 42 -5.78 2.66 0.31
C ALA A 42 -5.67 3.97 -0.51
N PRO A 43 -6.67 4.34 -1.33
CA PRO A 43 -6.58 5.43 -2.31
C PRO A 43 -6.20 6.80 -1.73
N GLN A 44 -6.55 7.07 -0.48
CA GLN A 44 -6.21 8.32 0.20
C GLN A 44 -4.69 8.50 0.44
N PHE A 45 -3.89 7.45 0.32
CA PHE A 45 -2.44 7.50 0.50
C PHE A 45 -1.73 7.67 -0.85
N GLU A 46 -2.15 8.66 -1.64
CA GLU A 46 -1.69 8.89 -3.02
C GLU A 46 -0.17 8.96 -3.15
N TYR A 47 0.51 9.68 -2.25
CA TYR A 47 1.98 9.75 -2.24
C TYR A 47 2.61 8.35 -2.12
N ASN A 48 2.13 7.52 -1.20
CA ASN A 48 2.70 6.19 -0.98
C ASN A 48 2.43 5.26 -2.16
N LEU A 49 1.25 5.37 -2.77
CA LEU A 49 0.90 4.68 -4.02
C LEU A 49 1.86 5.10 -5.14
N PHE A 50 1.99 6.40 -5.35
CA PHE A 50 2.86 6.97 -6.38
C PHE A 50 4.31 6.48 -6.25
N ILE A 51 4.89 6.58 -5.06
CA ILE A 51 6.28 6.18 -4.83
C ILE A 51 6.45 4.66 -5.03
N ARG A 52 5.51 3.84 -4.55
CA ARG A 52 5.56 2.39 -4.76
C ARG A 52 5.51 2.05 -6.25
N ASP A 53 4.61 2.69 -6.99
CA ASP A 53 4.38 2.41 -8.40
C ASP A 53 5.55 2.96 -9.25
N PHE A 54 6.13 4.11 -8.88
CA PHE A 54 7.37 4.63 -9.48
C PHE A 54 8.51 3.62 -9.41
N PHE A 55 8.75 3.01 -8.25
CA PHE A 55 9.82 2.01 -8.08
C PHE A 55 9.46 0.62 -8.61
N ALA A 56 8.19 0.35 -8.88
CA ALA A 56 7.77 -0.89 -9.53
C ALA A 56 8.05 -0.87 -11.04
N ASP A 57 8.25 0.30 -11.64
CA ASP A 57 8.58 0.44 -13.06
C ASP A 57 10.06 0.11 -13.32
N PRO A 58 10.38 -0.89 -14.16
CA PRO A 58 11.74 -1.19 -14.59
C PRO A 58 12.50 0.00 -15.20
N LYS A 59 11.81 0.96 -15.84
CA LYS A 59 12.40 2.20 -16.38
C LYS A 59 13.01 3.10 -15.28
N ASN A 60 12.62 2.91 -14.03
CA ASN A 60 13.13 3.64 -12.87
C ASN A 60 14.15 2.84 -12.05
N GLN A 61 14.55 1.66 -12.51
CA GLN A 61 15.56 0.85 -11.83
C GLN A 61 16.86 1.66 -11.66
N GLY A 62 17.39 1.69 -10.44
CA GLY A 62 18.59 2.45 -10.09
C GLY A 62 18.36 3.94 -9.81
N LYS A 63 17.16 4.49 -10.06
CA LYS A 63 16.84 5.86 -9.65
C LYS A 63 16.72 5.96 -8.13
N GLY A 64 17.19 7.07 -7.57
CA GLY A 64 17.08 7.35 -6.13
C GLY A 64 15.71 7.91 -5.73
N ARG A 65 15.47 7.98 -4.42
CA ARG A 65 14.27 8.60 -3.81
C ARG A 65 14.02 10.03 -4.28
N GLU A 66 15.08 10.79 -4.50
CA GLU A 66 15.00 12.18 -4.97
C GLU A 66 14.24 12.28 -6.29
N LYS A 67 14.51 11.38 -7.25
CA LYS A 67 13.81 11.33 -8.54
C LYS A 67 12.33 11.00 -8.41
N ALA A 68 11.98 10.09 -7.50
CA ALA A 68 10.58 9.78 -7.21
C ALA A 68 9.84 11.00 -6.61
N ILE A 69 10.51 11.75 -5.72
CA ILE A 69 9.96 12.96 -5.11
C ILE A 69 9.83 14.11 -6.13
N GLU A 70 10.82 14.29 -7.00
CA GLU A 70 10.75 15.25 -8.12
C GLU A 70 9.53 14.97 -9.00
N ALA A 71 9.34 13.71 -9.43
CA ALA A 71 8.20 13.31 -10.25
C ALA A 71 6.86 13.51 -9.51
N TRP A 72 6.78 13.17 -8.22
CA TRP A 72 5.60 13.43 -7.40
C TRP A 72 5.26 14.92 -7.32
N ASN A 73 6.27 15.77 -7.14
CA ASN A 73 6.07 17.21 -7.03
C ASN A 73 5.56 17.85 -8.33
N VAL A 74 5.80 17.22 -9.49
CA VAL A 74 5.21 17.60 -10.77
C VAL A 74 3.77 17.14 -10.85
N ILE A 75 3.52 15.84 -10.70
CA ILE A 75 2.20 15.22 -10.93
C ILE A 75 1.15 15.77 -9.95
N LYS A 76 1.48 15.97 -8.67
CA LYS A 76 0.54 16.46 -7.65
C LYS A 76 -0.01 17.87 -7.90
N LYS A 77 0.61 18.63 -8.81
CA LYS A 77 0.19 20.00 -9.18
C LYS A 77 -0.73 20.00 -10.41
N LEU A 78 -0.79 18.90 -11.15
CA LEU A 78 -1.60 18.79 -12.35
C LEU A 78 -3.06 18.48 -11.96
N PRO A 79 -4.04 18.94 -12.74
CA PRO A 79 -5.43 18.52 -12.55
C PRO A 79 -5.58 17.03 -12.90
N GLY A 80 -6.36 16.30 -12.10
CA GLY A 80 -6.68 14.90 -12.35
C GLY A 80 -6.07 13.94 -11.33
N SER A 81 -5.77 12.71 -11.75
CA SER A 81 -5.28 11.67 -10.87
C SER A 81 -3.78 11.80 -10.62
N ASN A 82 -3.38 11.78 -9.35
CA ASN A 82 -1.97 11.82 -8.94
C ASN A 82 -1.26 10.45 -9.02
N LYS A 83 -1.78 9.52 -9.83
CA LYS A 83 -1.18 8.19 -9.99
C LYS A 83 0.12 8.29 -10.78
N TYR A 84 1.04 7.37 -10.49
CA TYR A 84 2.24 7.23 -11.31
C TYR A 84 1.85 6.82 -12.72
N ASN A 85 2.18 7.68 -13.69
CA ASN A 85 2.15 7.35 -15.10
C ASN A 85 3.59 7.35 -15.59
N PRO A 86 4.05 6.26 -16.23
CA PRO A 86 5.30 6.31 -16.98
C PRO A 86 5.15 7.39 -18.04
N ILE A 87 5.82 8.52 -17.86
CA ILE A 87 6.00 9.49 -18.94
C ILE A 87 7.06 8.86 -19.84
N ASP A 88 6.72 8.63 -21.10
CA ASP A 88 7.65 8.12 -22.11
C ASP A 88 8.83 9.08 -22.35
#